data_AF-A0A973TM62-F1
#
_entry.id   AF-A0A973TM62-F1
#
_cell.length_a   1.000
_cell.length_b   1.000
_cell.length_c   1.000
_cell.angle_alpha   90.00
_cell.angle_beta   90.00
_cell.angle_gamma   90.00
#
_symmetry.space_group_name_H-M   'P 1'
#
loop_
_entity.id
_entity.type
_entity.pdbx_description
1 polymer ?
#
loop_
_entity_poly.entity_id
_entity_poly.type
_entity_poly.pdbx_seq_one_letter_code
_entity_poly.pdbx_strand_id
1 'polypeptide(L)'
;MSVTSKPKSASQGGKVGFVSLGCPKALVDSERILTQLKVEGYDIVQSYDDADVVVVNTCGFIDSAVTESLDAIGEAMAENGKVIVTGCLGKKPEQIREAHPDVLSISGPQDYKSVMEAVHAIRPPSHDPFLDLVPDYGLKLTPKHYAYLKI
;
A
#
# COMPACT_ATOMS: atom_id res chain seq x y z
N MET A 1 22.65 -26.94 27.12
CA MET A 1 22.03 -25.61 27.04
C MET A 1 21.77 -25.31 25.57
N SER A 2 20.67 -25.83 25.05
CA SER A 2 20.31 -25.67 23.65
C SER A 2 19.75 -24.28 23.46
N VAL A 3 20.49 -23.42 22.75
CA VAL A 3 20.02 -22.12 22.29
C VAL A 3 18.96 -22.39 21.23
N THR A 4 17.69 -22.38 21.63
CA THR A 4 16.57 -22.33 20.70
C THR A 4 16.59 -20.94 20.06
N SER A 5 17.19 -20.85 18.88
CA SER A 5 17.11 -19.66 18.04
C SER A 5 15.65 -19.41 17.67
N LYS A 6 15.10 -18.31 18.19
CA LYS A 6 13.80 -17.75 17.83
C LYS A 6 13.69 -17.70 16.29
N PRO A 7 12.64 -18.25 15.66
CA PRO A 7 12.47 -18.10 14.22
C PRO A 7 12.35 -16.61 13.92
N LYS A 8 13.21 -16.11 13.04
CA LYS A 8 13.14 -14.76 12.49
C LYS A 8 11.78 -14.69 11.81
N SER A 9 10.81 -13.96 12.37
CA SER A 9 9.53 -13.74 11.73
C SER A 9 9.82 -13.01 10.42
N ALA A 10 9.84 -13.74 9.31
CA ALA A 10 9.68 -13.12 8.01
C ALA A 10 8.40 -12.30 8.11
N SER A 11 8.48 -11.01 7.82
CA SER A 11 7.29 -10.17 7.71
C SER A 11 6.33 -10.87 6.76
N GLN A 12 5.24 -11.41 7.30
CA GLN A 12 4.31 -12.14 6.45
C GLN A 12 3.54 -11.16 5.56
N GLY A 13 3.35 -9.92 6.00
CA GLY A 13 2.92 -8.82 5.13
C GLY A 13 4.05 -8.37 4.19
N GLY A 14 3.67 -7.95 2.99
CA GLY A 14 4.64 -7.44 2.01
C GLY A 14 5.31 -6.14 2.45
N LYS A 15 6.28 -5.71 1.66
CA LYS A 15 7.06 -4.49 1.90
C LYS A 15 6.45 -3.31 1.15
N VAL A 16 6.23 -2.20 1.83
CA VAL A 16 5.68 -0.97 1.24
C VAL A 16 6.66 0.18 1.47
N GLY A 17 7.08 0.80 0.38
CA GLY A 17 7.79 2.08 0.41
C GLY A 17 6.79 3.22 0.55
N PHE A 18 7.12 4.26 1.29
CA PHE A 18 6.21 5.39 1.50
C PHE A 18 6.96 6.72 1.46
N VAL A 19 6.49 7.63 0.59
CA VAL A 19 7.00 8.99 0.46
C VAL A 19 5.88 9.96 0.80
N SER A 20 6.16 10.91 1.70
CA SER A 20 5.20 11.94 2.09
C SER A 20 5.71 13.32 1.71
N LEU A 21 5.03 13.98 0.78
CA LEU A 21 5.35 15.33 0.34
C LEU A 21 4.23 16.30 0.73
N GLY A 22 4.61 17.55 0.99
CA GLY A 22 3.66 18.64 1.16
C GLY A 22 3.51 19.17 2.58
N CYS A 23 2.27 19.43 2.98
CA CYS A 23 1.95 20.26 4.14
C CYS A 23 1.54 19.42 5.37
N PRO A 24 1.29 20.03 6.55
CA PRO A 24 0.85 19.31 7.74
C PRO A 24 -0.41 18.44 7.57
N LYS A 25 -1.27 18.75 6.58
CA LYS A 25 -2.40 17.86 6.25
C LYS A 25 -1.97 16.56 5.59
N ALA A 26 -0.99 16.63 4.69
CA ALA A 26 -0.41 15.45 4.06
C ALA A 26 0.28 14.56 5.10
N LEU A 27 0.93 15.15 6.11
CA LEU A 27 1.51 14.40 7.24
C LEU A 27 0.44 13.59 7.99
N VAL A 28 -0.68 14.21 8.36
CA VAL A 28 -1.78 13.51 9.06
C VAL A 28 -2.37 12.40 8.18
N ASP A 29 -2.49 12.63 6.88
CA ASP A 29 -2.96 11.61 5.94
C ASP A 29 -1.98 10.42 5.87
N SER A 30 -0.67 10.70 5.81
CA SER A 30 0.39 9.70 5.80
C SER A 30 0.42 8.87 7.09
N GLU A 31 0.28 9.49 8.25
CA GLU A 31 0.20 8.79 9.54
C GLU A 31 -0.94 7.77 9.57
N ARG A 32 -2.10 8.13 9.02
CA ARG A 32 -3.27 7.22 8.93
C ARG A 32 -2.98 6.03 8.03
N ILE A 33 -2.41 6.27 6.85
CA ILE A 33 -2.09 5.20 5.89
C ILE A 33 -1.03 4.26 6.48
N LEU A 34 0.06 4.81 7.01
CA LEU A 34 1.15 4.04 7.62
C LEU A 34 0.66 3.22 8.82
N THR A 35 -0.22 3.79 9.64
CA THR A 35 -0.84 3.06 10.75
C THR A 35 -1.64 1.88 10.25
N GLN A 36 -2.47 2.06 9.22
CA GLN A 36 -3.28 0.98 8.67
C GLN A 36 -2.42 -0.12 8.06
N LEU A 37 -1.39 0.24 7.28
CA LEU A 37 -0.41 -0.71 6.73
C LEU A 37 0.27 -1.50 7.85
N LYS A 38 0.65 -0.86 8.96
CA LYS A 38 1.24 -1.56 10.10
C LYS A 38 0.26 -2.48 10.83
N VAL A 39 -0.99 -2.07 10.98
CA VAL A 39 -2.04 -2.90 11.59
C VAL A 39 -2.30 -4.16 10.76
N GLU A 40 -2.23 -4.07 9.43
CA GLU A 40 -2.38 -5.21 8.52
C GLU A 40 -1.09 -6.01 8.30
N GLY A 41 -0.02 -5.68 9.02
CA GLY A 41 1.20 -6.48 9.06
C GLY A 41 2.21 -6.21 7.95
N TYR A 42 2.07 -5.13 7.18
CA TYR A 42 3.06 -4.74 6.17
C TYR A 42 4.34 -4.20 6.81
N ASP A 43 5.46 -4.43 6.12
CA ASP A 43 6.74 -3.84 6.47
C ASP A 43 6.97 -2.53 5.71
N ILE A 44 7.23 -1.45 6.44
CA ILE A 44 7.51 -0.16 5.84
C ILE A 44 9.02 -0.06 5.63
N VAL A 45 9.44 0.10 4.37
CA VAL A 45 10.84 0.16 3.97
C VAL A 45 11.19 1.55 3.45
N GLN A 46 12.48 1.91 3.56
CA GLN A 46 12.97 3.25 3.19
C GLN A 46 13.50 3.34 1.75
N SER A 47 13.90 2.21 1.15
CA SER A 47 14.38 2.15 -0.24
C SER A 47 13.25 1.72 -1.16
N TYR A 48 13.17 2.34 -2.34
CA TYR A 48 12.20 1.97 -3.37
C TYR A 48 12.45 0.56 -3.91
N ASP A 49 13.71 0.17 -4.12
CA ASP A 49 14.10 -1.16 -4.62
C ASP A 49 13.71 -2.30 -3.68
N ASP A 50 13.68 -2.03 -2.37
CA ASP A 50 13.32 -3.02 -1.35
C ASP A 50 11.80 -3.22 -1.20
N ALA A 51 10.98 -2.38 -1.84
CA ALA A 51 9.53 -2.40 -1.69
C ALA A 51 8.83 -3.31 -2.72
N ASP A 52 7.73 -3.95 -2.33
CA ASP A 52 6.83 -4.63 -3.28
C ASP A 52 5.95 -3.61 -4.03
N VAL A 53 5.71 -2.45 -3.42
CA VAL A 53 4.97 -1.30 -3.96
C VAL A 53 5.39 -0.02 -3.23
N VAL A 54 5.42 1.11 -3.94
CA VAL A 54 5.68 2.42 -3.35
C VAL A 54 4.42 3.28 -3.37
N VAL A 55 4.08 3.90 -2.23
CA VAL A 55 3.01 4.90 -2.12
C VAL A 55 3.64 6.29 -2.05
N VAL A 56 3.27 7.18 -2.97
CA VAL A 56 3.72 8.58 -2.98
C VAL A 56 2.54 9.48 -2.64
N ASN A 57 2.56 10.08 -1.45
CA ASN A 57 1.58 11.08 -1.03
C ASN A 57 2.06 12.48 -1.46
N THR A 58 1.36 13.05 -2.44
CA THR A 58 1.78 14.22 -3.20
C THR A 58 1.15 15.52 -2.72
N CYS A 59 1.85 16.63 -3.00
CA CYS A 59 1.33 17.97 -2.80
C CYS A 59 0.83 18.57 -4.14
N GLY A 60 -0.25 19.33 -4.09
CA GLY A 60 -0.83 19.99 -5.27
C GLY A 60 -1.08 21.48 -5.08
N PHE A 61 -0.47 22.11 -4.07
CA PHE A 61 -0.86 23.45 -3.62
C PHE A 61 -0.13 24.58 -4.34
N ILE A 62 1.19 24.47 -4.53
CA ILE A 62 2.03 25.44 -5.25
C ILE A 62 2.82 24.73 -6.34
N ASP A 63 3.16 25.46 -7.42
CA ASP A 63 3.80 24.87 -8.60
C ASP A 63 5.12 24.16 -8.28
N SER A 64 5.95 24.71 -7.40
CA SER A 64 7.21 24.06 -6.99
C SER A 64 6.97 22.70 -6.32
N ALA A 65 5.94 22.59 -5.49
CA ALA A 65 5.57 21.34 -4.82
C ALA A 65 4.93 20.33 -5.78
N VAL A 66 4.28 20.82 -6.84
CA VAL A 66 3.77 19.96 -7.93
C VAL A 66 4.93 19.36 -8.71
N THR A 67 5.94 20.18 -9.09
CA THR A 67 7.14 19.68 -9.76
C THR A 67 7.87 18.66 -8.90
N GLU A 68 8.13 18.97 -7.63
CA GLU A 68 8.74 18.04 -6.66
C GLU A 68 7.95 16.73 -6.55
N SER A 69 6.62 16.81 -6.54
CA SER A 69 5.76 15.63 -6.49
C SER A 69 5.86 14.76 -7.74
N LEU A 70 5.94 15.36 -8.93
CA LEU A 70 6.13 14.64 -10.19
C LEU A 70 7.53 14.01 -10.24
N ASP A 71 8.57 14.74 -9.84
CA ASP A 71 9.94 14.22 -9.80
C ASP A 71 10.05 12.98 -8.88
N ALA A 72 9.44 13.03 -7.69
CA ALA A 72 9.42 11.91 -6.76
C ALA A 72 8.64 10.69 -7.29
N ILE A 73 7.55 10.92 -8.05
CA ILE A 73 6.86 9.83 -8.76
C ILE A 73 7.78 9.20 -9.80
N GLY A 74 8.47 10.03 -10.59
CA GLY A 74 9.42 9.58 -11.60
C GLY A 74 10.56 8.73 -11.02
N GLU A 75 11.15 9.16 -9.91
CA GLU A 75 12.19 8.43 -9.19
C GLU A 75 11.68 7.07 -8.69
N ALA A 76 10.52 7.05 -8.01
CA ALA A 76 9.92 5.81 -7.53
C ALA A 76 9.53 4.86 -8.67
N MET A 77 9.09 5.38 -9.81
CA MET A 77 8.79 4.59 -11.01
C MET A 77 10.05 4.00 -11.64
N ALA A 78 11.17 4.75 -11.65
CA ALA A 78 12.43 4.29 -12.22
C ALA A 78 13.10 3.19 -11.38
N GLU A 79 13.01 3.30 -10.05
CA GLU A 79 13.62 2.35 -9.11
C GLU A 79 12.74 1.11 -8.87
N ASN A 80 11.45 1.30 -8.59
CA ASN A 80 10.55 0.20 -8.22
C ASN A 80 9.64 -0.29 -9.37
N GLY A 81 9.11 0.65 -10.16
CA GLY A 81 8.15 0.37 -11.24
C GLY A 81 6.71 0.08 -10.81
N LYS A 82 6.41 -0.03 -9.51
CA LYS A 82 5.03 -0.19 -8.98
C LYS A 82 4.70 0.95 -8.02
N VAL A 83 4.10 2.00 -8.56
CA VAL A 83 3.78 3.21 -7.78
C VAL A 83 2.27 3.44 -7.69
N ILE A 84 1.82 3.70 -6.46
CA ILE A 84 0.49 4.23 -6.14
C ILE A 84 0.66 5.70 -5.77
N VAL A 85 -0.10 6.58 -6.39
CA VAL A 85 -0.10 8.01 -6.10
C VAL A 85 -1.33 8.39 -5.29
N THR A 86 -1.14 9.17 -4.24
CA THR A 86 -2.23 9.74 -3.44
C THR A 86 -1.95 11.21 -3.12
N GLY A 87 -2.89 11.88 -2.45
CA GLY A 87 -2.71 13.26 -1.99
C GLY A 87 -3.33 14.31 -2.91
N CYS A 88 -3.00 15.58 -2.67
CA CYS A 88 -3.67 16.72 -3.30
C CYS A 88 -3.52 16.74 -4.82
N LEU A 89 -2.37 16.32 -5.38
CA LEU A 89 -2.16 16.26 -6.82
C LEU A 89 -3.02 15.18 -7.49
N GLY A 90 -3.43 14.16 -6.74
CA GLY A 90 -4.34 13.12 -7.22
C GLY A 90 -5.74 13.63 -7.60
N LYS A 91 -6.08 14.88 -7.28
CA LYS A 91 -7.27 15.57 -7.85
C LYS A 91 -7.12 15.99 -9.31
N LYS A 92 -5.90 15.92 -9.86
CA LYS A 92 -5.54 16.21 -11.25
C LYS A 92 -4.87 14.98 -11.88
N PRO A 93 -5.58 13.83 -11.95
CA PRO A 93 -4.99 12.57 -12.42
C PRO A 93 -4.46 12.65 -13.85
N GLU A 94 -5.05 13.50 -14.70
CA GLU A 94 -4.59 13.76 -16.06
C GLU A 94 -3.14 14.27 -16.09
N GLN A 95 -2.78 15.18 -15.19
CA GLN A 95 -1.43 15.75 -15.12
C GLN A 95 -0.41 14.69 -14.70
N ILE A 96 -0.78 13.81 -13.76
CA ILE A 96 0.07 12.70 -13.32
C ILE A 96 0.25 11.70 -14.47
N ARG A 97 -0.84 11.32 -15.16
CA ARG A 97 -0.79 10.32 -16.24
C ARG A 97 -0.07 10.82 -17.49
N GLU A 98 -0.10 12.13 -17.75
CA GLU A 98 0.67 12.72 -18.85
C GLU A 98 2.18 12.58 -18.61
N ALA A 99 2.64 12.81 -17.37
CA ALA A 99 4.05 12.67 -17.01
C ALA A 99 4.48 11.21 -16.76
N HIS A 100 3.61 10.42 -16.12
CA HIS A 100 3.89 9.06 -15.66
C HIS A 100 2.68 8.15 -15.96
N PRO A 101 2.54 7.64 -17.20
CA PRO A 101 1.35 6.90 -17.62
C PRO A 101 1.18 5.56 -16.89
N ASP A 102 2.28 4.94 -16.46
CA ASP A 102 2.33 3.58 -15.91
C ASP A 102 2.06 3.48 -14.40
N VAL A 103 1.70 4.59 -13.74
CA VAL A 103 1.29 4.55 -12.32
C VAL A 103 0.05 3.66 -12.14
N LEU A 104 0.07 2.82 -11.12
CA LEU A 104 -0.91 1.74 -10.92
C LEU A 104 -2.26 2.28 -10.45
N SER A 105 -2.24 3.27 -9.56
CA SER A 105 -3.44 3.89 -9.02
C SER A 105 -3.17 5.35 -8.66
N ILE A 106 -4.23 6.17 -8.76
CA ILE A 106 -4.21 7.58 -8.37
C ILE A 106 -5.46 7.81 -7.52
N SER A 107 -5.27 8.30 -6.29
CA SER A 107 -6.36 8.70 -5.39
C SER A 107 -6.17 10.14 -4.89
N GLY A 108 -7.27 10.76 -4.47
CA GLY A 108 -7.25 12.11 -3.91
C GLY A 108 -6.76 12.15 -2.45
N PRO A 109 -6.66 13.35 -1.85
CA PRO A 109 -6.33 13.47 -0.44
C PRO A 109 -7.45 12.85 0.40
N GLN A 110 -7.08 12.32 1.58
CA GLN A 110 -7.99 11.65 2.52
C GLN A 110 -8.70 10.39 2.00
N ASP A 111 -8.35 9.89 0.82
CA ASP A 111 -8.92 8.67 0.24
C ASP A 111 -8.07 7.43 0.61
N TYR A 112 -7.91 7.21 1.91
CA TYR A 112 -7.10 6.12 2.45
C TYR A 112 -7.60 4.75 2.00
N LYS A 113 -8.92 4.63 1.80
CA LYS A 113 -9.55 3.39 1.38
C LYS A 113 -9.04 2.95 0.01
N SER A 114 -9.05 3.85 -0.97
CA SER A 114 -8.52 3.57 -2.31
C SER A 114 -7.02 3.24 -2.29
N VAL A 115 -6.24 3.87 -1.40
CA VAL A 115 -4.82 3.54 -1.22
C VAL A 115 -4.65 2.11 -0.72
N MET A 116 -5.39 1.72 0.33
CA MET A 116 -5.32 0.36 0.88
C MET A 116 -5.80 -0.68 -0.13
N GLU A 117 -6.91 -0.43 -0.82
CA GLU A 117 -7.41 -1.32 -1.88
C GLU A 117 -6.38 -1.52 -3.00
N ALA A 118 -5.68 -0.45 -3.42
CA ALA A 118 -4.63 -0.54 -4.41
C ALA A 118 -3.41 -1.33 -3.90
N VAL A 119 -3.01 -1.14 -2.63
CA VAL A 119 -1.95 -1.96 -2.01
C VAL A 119 -2.36 -3.43 -1.96
N HIS A 120 -3.59 -3.73 -1.53
CA HIS A 120 -4.11 -5.10 -1.42
C HIS A 120 -4.17 -5.81 -2.77
N ALA A 121 -4.52 -5.09 -3.84
CA ALA A 121 -4.57 -5.64 -5.18
C ALA A 121 -3.19 -6.11 -5.67
N ILE A 122 -2.12 -5.43 -5.26
CA ILE A 122 -0.74 -5.78 -5.62
C ILE A 122 -0.19 -6.84 -4.68
N ARG A 123 -0.45 -6.65 -3.38
CA ARG A 123 0.06 -7.48 -2.30
C ARG A 123 -1.03 -7.65 -1.25
N PRO A 124 -1.81 -8.74 -1.31
CA PRO A 124 -2.84 -9.00 -0.32
C PRO A 124 -2.26 -9.07 1.10
N PRO A 125 -3.01 -8.63 2.12
CA PRO A 125 -2.58 -8.73 3.51
C PRO A 125 -2.39 -10.20 3.88
N SER A 126 -1.40 -10.48 4.73
CA SER A 126 -1.21 -11.84 5.21
C SER A 126 -2.30 -12.20 6.20
N HIS A 127 -2.86 -13.40 6.04
CA HIS A 127 -3.77 -13.97 7.03
C HIS A 127 -3.00 -14.28 8.32
N ASP A 128 -3.47 -13.78 9.45
CA ASP A 128 -2.98 -14.14 10.78
C ASP A 128 -4.02 -15.01 11.51
N PRO A 129 -3.77 -16.32 11.69
CA PRO A 129 -4.70 -17.22 12.37
C PRO A 129 -5.11 -16.82 13.79
N PHE A 130 -4.35 -15.93 14.45
CA PHE A 130 -4.64 -15.46 15.80
C PHE A 130 -5.46 -14.16 15.83
N LEU A 131 -5.49 -13.40 14.74
CA LEU A 131 -6.27 -12.15 14.62
C LEU A 131 -7.50 -12.33 13.73
N ASP A 132 -7.38 -13.12 12.69
CA ASP A 132 -8.43 -13.35 11.72
C ASP A 132 -9.34 -14.48 12.18
N LEU A 133 -10.52 -14.11 12.67
CA LEU A 133 -11.52 -15.03 13.20
C LEU A 133 -12.16 -15.93 12.14
N VAL A 134 -11.95 -15.62 10.86
CA VAL A 134 -12.47 -16.38 9.73
C VAL A 134 -11.29 -17.05 9.01
N PRO A 135 -11.30 -18.38 8.82
CA PRO A 135 -10.26 -19.06 8.07
C PRO A 135 -10.16 -18.55 6.63
N ASP A 136 -8.97 -18.63 6.04
CA ASP A 136 -8.70 -18.33 4.61
C ASP A 136 -9.60 -19.09 3.62
N TYR A 137 -10.04 -20.30 3.98
CA TYR A 137 -10.97 -21.13 3.21
C TYR A 137 -12.46 -20.84 3.50
N GLY A 138 -12.75 -19.86 4.37
CA GLY A 138 -14.09 -19.47 4.78
C GLY A 138 -14.79 -20.44 5.74
N LEU A 139 -16.02 -20.11 6.11
CA LEU A 139 -16.85 -20.97 6.96
C LEU A 139 -17.63 -21.98 6.08
N LYS A 140 -17.22 -23.25 6.13
CA LYS A 140 -17.97 -24.33 5.48
C LYS A 140 -19.17 -24.72 6.33
N LEU A 141 -20.36 -24.38 5.86
CA LEU A 141 -21.62 -24.81 6.48
C LEU A 141 -21.99 -26.26 6.14
N THR A 142 -21.39 -26.85 5.10
CA THR A 142 -21.67 -28.24 4.71
C THR A 142 -20.83 -29.23 5.52
N PRO A 143 -21.40 -30.38 5.95
CA PRO A 143 -20.62 -31.43 6.58
C PRO A 143 -19.59 -32.03 5.60
N LYS A 144 -18.51 -32.66 6.11
CA LYS A 144 -17.36 -33.15 5.32
C LYS A 144 -17.71 -33.99 4.09
N HIS A 145 -18.82 -34.71 4.13
CA HIS A 145 -19.27 -35.63 3.09
C HIS A 145 -20.31 -35.06 2.11
N TYR A 146 -20.61 -33.75 2.14
CA TYR A 146 -21.61 -33.15 1.27
C TYR A 146 -21.14 -31.81 0.71
N ALA A 147 -21.46 -31.53 -0.55
CA ALA A 147 -21.19 -30.24 -1.20
C ALA A 147 -22.39 -29.84 -2.06
N TYR A 148 -22.76 -28.56 -2.00
CA TYR A 148 -23.79 -28.00 -2.88
C TYR A 148 -23.13 -27.46 -4.14
N LEU A 149 -23.49 -28.01 -5.30
CA LEU A 149 -23.10 -27.49 -6.60
C LEU A 149 -24.25 -26.66 -7.16
N LYS A 150 -24.06 -25.35 -7.28
CA LYS A 150 -24.98 -24.45 -7.99
C LYS A 150 -24.56 -24.41 -9.46
N ILE A 151 -25.47 -24.80 -10.34
CA ILE A 151 -25.34 -24.69 -11.80
C ILE A 151 -26.15 -23.49 -12.28
#